data_AF-A0A7X7GS61-F1
#
_entry.id   AF-A0A7X7GS61-F1
#
_cell.length_a   1.000
_cell.length_b   1.000
_cell.length_c   1.000
_cell.angle_alpha   90.00
_cell.angle_beta   90.00
_cell.angle_gamma   90.00
#
_symmetry.space_group_name_H-M   'P 1'
#
loop_
_entity.id
_entity.type
_entity.pdbx_description
1 polymer ?
#
loop_
_entity_poly.entity_id
_entity_poly.type
_entity_poly.pdbx_seq_one_letter_code
_entity_poly.pdbx_strand_id
1 'polypeptide(L)'
;MDLVDPSGSAKEPVRVGASDRGDPERTDVRALTGDVRAVRAWRQWLESMATDAESVLAAAIAYRDLDAEGRERWLDSLAADAPNVNVPRVALYAPLIAVECDPIRRRRLLAALEGQEGDEEYSAARPRGRAEALTGRDGAGVRVSVVVLPLYLDFVQVLACGHDHRGFVWVRHEPVLLLTRAPRPGDVLQGARIERTPLKSAVDLLAAAVLAHRRSGRALPDALKVLADLLDPSELQ
;
A
#
# COMPACT_ATOMS: atom_id res chain seq x y z
N MET A 1 33.86 89.56 -41.50
CA MET A 1 32.51 90.17 -41.51
C MET A 1 31.60 89.10 -40.96
N ASP A 2 31.22 89.28 -39.70
CA ASP A 2 30.54 88.33 -38.81
C ASP A 2 29.12 87.98 -39.26
N LEU A 3 28.63 86.82 -38.79
CA LEU A 3 27.25 86.49 -38.35
C LEU A 3 27.16 84.94 -38.27
N VAL A 4 27.48 84.32 -37.13
CA VAL A 4 26.61 84.03 -35.96
C VAL A 4 25.44 83.09 -36.29
N ASP A 5 25.57 81.87 -35.76
CA ASP A 5 24.57 80.80 -35.59
C ASP A 5 23.27 81.28 -34.90
N PRO A 6 22.14 80.56 -35.07
CA PRO A 6 21.77 79.63 -33.99
C PRO A 6 21.11 78.32 -34.46
N SER A 7 21.68 77.21 -33.98
CA SER A 7 21.05 76.16 -33.15
C SER A 7 19.57 75.84 -33.36
N GLY A 8 19.28 74.60 -33.74
CA GLY A 8 17.93 74.04 -33.73
C GLY A 8 17.86 72.56 -34.15
N SER A 9 18.65 71.68 -33.54
CA SER A 9 18.51 70.22 -33.75
C SER A 9 17.18 69.72 -33.20
N ALA A 10 16.29 69.33 -34.10
CA ALA A 10 15.01 68.69 -33.78
C ALA A 10 15.24 67.34 -33.09
N LYS A 11 14.73 67.22 -31.86
CA LYS A 11 14.64 65.95 -31.12
C LYS A 11 13.59 65.06 -31.76
N GLU A 12 13.99 63.86 -32.15
CA GLU A 12 13.10 62.72 -32.43
C GLU A 12 12.23 62.40 -31.20
N PRO A 13 10.91 62.17 -31.35
CA PRO A 13 10.11 61.63 -30.27
C PRO A 13 10.35 60.13 -30.16
N VAL A 14 11.00 59.72 -29.07
CA VAL A 14 11.01 58.33 -28.59
C VAL A 14 9.57 57.87 -28.39
N ARG A 15 9.09 56.98 -29.25
CA ARG A 15 7.85 56.23 -29.01
C ARG A 15 8.12 55.13 -28.00
N VAL A 16 7.99 55.48 -26.72
CA VAL A 16 7.71 54.51 -25.65
C VAL A 16 6.22 54.17 -25.74
N GLY A 17 5.87 52.93 -26.05
CA GLY A 17 4.46 52.51 -25.97
C GLY A 17 4.07 51.29 -26.77
N ALA A 18 4.45 50.10 -26.28
CA ALA A 18 3.54 48.97 -26.10
C ALA A 18 4.27 47.98 -25.17
N SER A 19 4.27 48.31 -23.88
CA SER A 19 4.43 47.29 -22.85
C SER A 19 3.41 46.21 -23.16
N ASP A 20 3.91 45.03 -23.50
CA ASP A 20 3.20 43.76 -23.44
C ASP A 20 2.73 43.63 -21.98
N ARG A 21 1.55 44.20 -21.70
CA ARG A 21 0.84 43.94 -20.45
C ARG A 21 0.33 42.53 -20.61
N GLY A 22 1.18 41.58 -20.21
CA GLY A 22 0.77 40.21 -19.94
C GLY A 22 -0.48 40.27 -19.07
N ASP A 23 -1.57 39.78 -19.62
CA ASP A 23 -2.88 39.73 -19.00
C ASP A 23 -2.77 38.81 -17.76
N PRO A 24 -2.84 39.32 -16.52
CA PRO A 24 -2.66 38.51 -15.31
C PRO A 24 -3.87 37.57 -15.05
N GLU A 25 -4.91 37.66 -15.87
CA GLU A 25 -6.19 36.95 -15.69
C GLU A 25 -6.37 35.73 -16.59
N ARG A 26 -5.39 35.42 -17.46
CA ARG A 26 -5.26 34.08 -18.04
C ARG A 26 -4.62 33.15 -17.01
N THR A 27 -5.27 33.00 -15.85
CA THR A 27 -5.01 31.86 -14.97
C THR A 27 -5.15 30.64 -15.85
N ASP A 28 -4.04 29.91 -16.00
CA ASP A 28 -3.81 28.95 -17.07
C ASP A 28 -4.89 27.85 -17.00
N VAL A 29 -5.98 28.05 -17.76
CA VAL A 29 -7.18 27.19 -17.73
C VAL A 29 -6.78 25.73 -18.01
N ARG A 30 -5.68 25.52 -18.75
CA ARG A 30 -5.11 24.21 -19.02
C ARG A 30 -4.40 23.62 -17.80
N ALA A 31 -3.71 24.43 -17.00
CA ALA A 31 -3.15 24.00 -15.71
C ALA A 31 -4.26 23.71 -14.69
N LEU A 32 -5.29 24.56 -14.60
CA LEU A 32 -6.46 24.34 -13.73
C LEU A 32 -7.27 23.11 -14.13
N THR A 33 -7.50 22.88 -15.43
CA THR A 33 -8.20 21.67 -15.91
C THR A 33 -7.34 20.41 -15.78
N GLY A 34 -6.02 20.55 -15.92
CA GLY A 34 -5.05 19.49 -15.59
C GLY A 34 -5.12 19.10 -14.12
N ASP A 35 -5.20 20.09 -13.23
CA ASP A 35 -5.32 19.91 -11.79
C ASP A 35 -6.65 19.23 -11.40
N VAL A 36 -7.78 19.68 -11.99
CA VAL A 36 -9.09 19.04 -11.78
C VAL A 36 -9.10 17.58 -12.24
N ARG A 37 -8.50 17.27 -13.40
CA ARG A 37 -8.40 15.89 -13.88
C ARG A 37 -7.49 15.05 -12.98
N ALA A 38 -6.38 15.62 -12.50
CA ALA A 38 -5.45 14.95 -11.61
C ALA A 38 -6.12 14.62 -10.26
N VAL A 39 -6.82 15.58 -9.64
CA VAL A 39 -7.59 15.38 -8.41
C VAL A 39 -8.68 14.32 -8.60
N ARG A 40 -9.39 14.33 -9.73
CA ARG A 40 -10.40 13.30 -10.02
C ARG A 40 -9.78 11.91 -10.17
N ALA A 41 -8.67 11.80 -10.90
CA ALA A 41 -7.96 10.53 -11.07
C ALA A 41 -7.41 10.01 -9.74
N TRP A 42 -6.87 10.90 -8.91
CA TRP A 42 -6.42 10.61 -7.56
C TRP A 42 -7.56 10.05 -6.69
N ARG A 43 -8.69 10.75 -6.61
CA ARG A 43 -9.87 10.29 -5.83
C ARG A 43 -10.42 8.97 -6.34
N GLN A 44 -10.50 8.79 -7.67
CA GLN A 44 -10.92 7.51 -8.26
C GLN A 44 -9.96 6.36 -7.90
N TRP A 45 -8.66 6.63 -7.84
CA TRP A 45 -7.69 5.64 -7.41
C TRP A 45 -7.82 5.32 -5.91
N LEU A 46 -8.01 6.31 -5.05
CA LEU A 46 -8.31 6.10 -3.63
C LEU A 46 -9.58 5.25 -3.44
N GLU A 47 -10.62 5.50 -4.24
CA GLU A 47 -11.86 4.70 -4.22
C GLU A 47 -11.61 3.22 -4.52
N SER A 48 -10.70 2.93 -5.46
CA SER A 48 -10.37 1.56 -5.84
C SER A 48 -9.66 0.78 -4.72
N MET A 49 -9.01 1.44 -3.75
CA MET A 49 -8.28 0.78 -2.66
C MET A 49 -9.18 -0.06 -1.74
N ALA A 50 -10.50 0.16 -1.74
CA ALA A 50 -11.44 -0.68 -0.99
C ALA A 50 -11.69 -2.06 -1.62
N THR A 51 -11.40 -2.23 -2.91
CA THR A 51 -11.87 -3.39 -3.69
C THR A 51 -10.82 -3.98 -4.63
N ASP A 52 -9.69 -3.32 -4.84
CA ASP A 52 -8.61 -3.79 -5.71
C ASP A 52 -7.29 -3.91 -4.95
N ALA A 53 -6.79 -5.15 -4.84
CA ALA A 53 -5.54 -5.46 -4.15
C ALA A 53 -4.32 -4.86 -4.87
N GLU A 54 -4.37 -4.73 -6.19
CA GLU A 54 -3.28 -4.14 -6.97
C GLU A 54 -3.17 -2.64 -6.69
N SER A 55 -4.30 -1.92 -6.61
CA SER A 55 -4.32 -0.51 -6.20
C SER A 55 -3.75 -0.31 -4.79
N VAL A 56 -4.12 -1.19 -3.85
CA VAL A 56 -3.58 -1.16 -2.48
C VAL A 56 -2.07 -1.36 -2.46
N LEU A 57 -1.58 -2.38 -3.19
CA LEU A 57 -0.16 -2.68 -3.26
C LEU A 57 0.62 -1.55 -3.95
N ALA A 58 0.08 -0.99 -5.04
CA ALA A 58 0.65 0.15 -5.73
C ALA A 58 0.75 1.37 -4.81
N ALA A 59 -0.24 1.62 -3.94
CA ALA A 59 -0.18 2.70 -2.98
C ALA A 59 0.93 2.51 -1.94
N ALA A 60 1.06 1.30 -1.39
CA ALA A 60 2.12 0.97 -0.46
C ALA A 60 3.51 1.13 -1.08
N ILE A 61 3.71 0.66 -2.32
CA ILE A 61 4.98 0.81 -3.05
C ILE A 61 5.28 2.28 -3.34
N ALA A 62 4.32 3.01 -3.93
CA ALA A 62 4.50 4.42 -4.25
C ALA A 62 4.87 5.24 -3.01
N TYR A 63 4.15 5.03 -1.90
CA TYR A 63 4.42 5.72 -0.65
C TYR A 63 5.76 5.34 -0.02
N ARG A 64 6.13 4.05 -0.05
CA ARG A 64 7.42 3.57 0.45
C ARG A 64 8.59 4.18 -0.33
N ASP A 65 8.43 4.41 -1.63
CA ASP A 65 9.51 4.88 -2.48
C ASP A 65 9.70 6.41 -2.44
N LEU A 66 8.80 7.15 -1.78
CA LEU A 66 8.96 8.58 -1.51
C LEU A 66 10.07 8.87 -0.48
N ASP A 67 10.58 10.10 -0.47
CA ASP A 67 11.41 10.61 0.61
C ASP A 67 10.54 11.13 1.78
N ALA A 68 11.15 11.78 2.77
CA ALA A 68 10.40 12.27 3.94
C ALA A 68 9.40 13.37 3.56
N GLU A 69 9.81 14.33 2.73
CA GLU A 69 8.96 15.45 2.31
C GLU A 69 7.81 14.97 1.41
N GLY A 70 8.10 14.09 0.46
CA GLY A 70 7.10 13.47 -0.41
C GLY A 70 6.04 12.72 0.38
N ARG A 71 6.42 11.97 1.43
CA ARG A 71 5.46 11.31 2.32
C ARG A 71 4.56 12.30 3.05
N GLU A 72 5.11 13.40 3.58
CA GLU A 72 4.25 14.42 4.23
C GLU A 72 3.24 15.02 3.25
N ARG A 73 3.69 15.41 2.05
CA ARG A 73 2.78 15.95 1.01
C ARG A 73 1.71 14.93 0.59
N TRP A 74 2.07 13.66 0.49
CA TRP A 74 1.13 12.58 0.23
C TRP A 74 0.07 12.48 1.34
N LEU A 75 0.50 12.50 2.60
CA LEU A 75 -0.41 12.39 3.75
C LEU A 75 -1.33 13.60 3.88
N ASP A 76 -0.84 14.79 3.60
CA ASP A 76 -1.67 16.01 3.63
C ASP A 76 -2.71 15.99 2.51
N SER A 77 -2.33 15.55 1.30
CA SER A 77 -3.26 15.36 0.18
C SER A 77 -4.31 14.29 0.49
N LEU A 78 -3.89 13.16 1.06
CA LEU A 78 -4.78 12.09 1.48
C LEU A 78 -5.75 12.57 2.56
N ALA A 79 -5.29 13.33 3.56
CA ALA A 79 -6.14 13.85 4.62
C ALA A 79 -7.18 14.86 4.08
N ALA A 80 -6.83 15.66 3.08
CA ALA A 80 -7.75 16.60 2.44
C ALA A 80 -8.83 15.89 1.61
N ASP A 81 -8.48 14.78 0.93
CA ASP A 81 -9.39 14.08 0.03
C ASP A 81 -10.12 12.89 0.65
N ALA A 82 -9.64 12.33 1.76
CA ALA A 82 -10.29 11.20 2.44
C ALA A 82 -11.78 11.43 2.75
N PRO A 83 -12.23 12.62 3.22
CA PRO A 83 -13.67 12.88 3.42
C PRO A 83 -14.51 12.92 2.14
N ASN A 84 -13.86 13.03 0.98
CA ASN A 84 -14.51 13.20 -0.32
C ASN A 84 -14.57 11.89 -1.14
N VAL A 85 -14.11 10.77 -0.58
CA VAL A 85 -14.16 9.45 -1.20
C VAL A 85 -14.98 8.50 -0.33
N ASN A 86 -15.84 7.69 -0.94
CA ASN A 86 -16.71 6.76 -0.21
C ASN A 86 -15.99 5.44 0.10
N VAL A 87 -14.89 5.53 0.85
CA VAL A 87 -14.03 4.40 1.21
C VAL A 87 -13.70 4.45 2.70
N PRO A 88 -13.79 3.31 3.41
CA PRO A 88 -13.40 3.26 4.81
C PRO A 88 -11.94 3.68 5.02
N ARG A 89 -11.67 4.49 6.04
CA ARG A 89 -10.31 4.98 6.34
C ARG A 89 -9.27 3.87 6.45
N VAL A 90 -9.64 2.69 6.95
CA VAL A 90 -8.73 1.54 7.02
C VAL A 90 -8.14 1.18 5.65
N ALA A 91 -8.92 1.26 4.57
CA ALA A 91 -8.45 0.93 3.23
C ALA A 91 -7.46 1.97 2.70
N LEU A 92 -7.61 3.24 3.11
CA LEU A 92 -6.71 4.33 2.71
C LEU A 92 -5.38 4.29 3.49
N TYR A 93 -5.43 4.02 4.79
CA TYR A 93 -4.26 4.18 5.67
C TYR A 93 -3.52 2.87 5.99
N ALA A 94 -4.20 1.72 6.07
CA ALA A 94 -3.54 0.45 6.39
C ALA A 94 -2.35 0.10 5.46
N PRO A 95 -2.42 0.34 4.14
CA PRO A 95 -1.31 0.05 3.24
C PRO A 95 -0.08 0.91 3.53
N LEU A 96 -0.29 2.17 3.94
CA LEU A 96 0.79 3.10 4.30
C LEU A 96 1.41 2.74 5.65
N ILE A 97 0.58 2.36 6.63
CA ILE A 97 1.02 1.88 7.95
C ILE A 97 1.92 0.65 7.81
N ALA A 98 1.62 -0.24 6.88
CA ALA A 98 2.37 -1.49 6.66
C ALA A 98 3.82 -1.24 6.19
N VAL A 99 4.10 -0.10 5.58
CA VAL A 99 5.42 0.23 5.01
C VAL A 99 6.10 1.42 5.69
N GLU A 100 5.44 2.06 6.67
CA GLU A 100 6.00 3.20 7.39
C GLU A 100 7.01 2.75 8.46
N CYS A 101 8.26 3.16 8.31
CA CYS A 101 9.33 2.86 9.25
C CYS A 101 9.53 3.94 10.32
N ASP A 102 9.12 5.19 10.05
CA ASP A 102 9.22 6.27 11.03
C ASP A 102 8.15 6.10 12.12
N PRO A 103 8.53 5.92 13.40
CA PRO A 103 7.57 5.64 14.46
C PRO A 103 6.62 6.80 14.74
N ILE A 104 7.01 8.05 14.48
CA ILE A 104 6.18 9.24 14.72
C ILE A 104 5.09 9.30 13.64
N ARG A 105 5.46 9.20 12.36
CA ARG A 105 4.52 9.20 11.24
C ARG A 105 3.61 7.97 11.29
N ARG A 106 4.14 6.81 11.67
CA ARG A 106 3.34 5.59 11.88
C ARG A 106 2.27 5.77 12.95
N ARG A 107 2.59 6.44 14.08
CA ARG A 107 1.59 6.79 15.11
C ARG A 107 0.55 7.77 14.59
N ARG A 108 0.93 8.79 13.82
CA ARG A 108 -0.01 9.73 13.18
C ARG A 108 -1.00 9.00 12.26
N LEU A 109 -0.50 8.04 11.47
CA LEU A 109 -1.33 7.20 10.61
C LEU A 109 -2.30 6.30 11.41
N LEU A 110 -1.84 5.70 12.51
CA LEU A 110 -2.70 4.92 13.41
C LEU A 110 -3.79 5.79 14.06
N ALA A 111 -3.43 6.98 14.54
CA ALA A 111 -4.41 7.91 15.10
C ALA A 111 -5.47 8.34 14.08
N ALA A 112 -5.13 8.35 12.78
CA ALA A 112 -6.09 8.58 11.71
C ALA A 112 -7.13 7.45 11.57
N LEU A 113 -6.92 6.27 12.18
CA LEU A 113 -7.88 5.17 12.27
C LEU A 113 -8.69 5.19 13.58
N GLU A 114 -8.11 5.69 14.67
CA GLU A 114 -8.67 5.62 16.03
C GLU A 114 -9.86 6.57 16.27
N GLY A 115 -10.08 7.57 15.42
CA GLY A 115 -11.08 8.62 15.63
C GLY A 115 -12.56 8.20 15.67
N GLN A 116 -12.89 6.90 15.58
CA GLN A 116 -14.28 6.41 15.47
C GLN A 116 -14.50 5.03 16.12
N GLU A 117 -14.12 4.85 17.38
CA GLU A 117 -14.70 3.80 18.22
C GLU A 117 -16.20 4.08 18.42
N GLY A 118 -17.06 3.52 17.55
CA GLY A 118 -18.52 3.65 17.66
C GLY A 118 -19.30 3.72 16.35
N ASP A 119 -18.64 3.96 15.21
CA ASP A 119 -19.34 4.27 13.95
C ASP A 119 -19.57 3.05 13.04
N GLU A 120 -20.65 3.11 12.25
CA GLU A 120 -21.01 2.12 11.23
C GLU A 120 -19.87 1.85 10.24
N GLU A 121 -18.99 2.84 10.00
CA GLU A 121 -17.80 2.72 9.17
C GLU A 121 -16.80 1.69 9.71
N TYR A 122 -16.55 1.66 11.03
CA TYR A 122 -15.66 0.66 11.65
C TYR A 122 -16.24 -0.75 11.57
N SER A 123 -17.56 -0.88 11.67
CA SER A 123 -18.26 -2.15 11.45
C SER A 123 -18.17 -2.61 9.98
N ALA A 124 -18.31 -1.68 9.03
CA ALA A 124 -18.20 -1.94 7.59
C ALA A 124 -16.77 -2.30 7.16
N ALA A 125 -15.76 -1.80 7.88
CA ALA A 125 -14.33 -2.07 7.68
C ALA A 125 -13.86 -3.44 8.18
N ARG A 126 -14.69 -4.16 8.95
CA ARG A 126 -14.29 -5.46 9.54
C ARG A 126 -13.85 -6.46 8.48
N PRO A 127 -12.83 -7.29 8.78
CA PRO A 127 -12.43 -8.35 7.89
C PRO A 127 -13.61 -9.29 7.59
N ARG A 128 -13.84 -9.54 6.30
CA ARG A 128 -14.81 -10.51 5.82
C ARG A 128 -14.12 -11.86 5.80
N GLY A 129 -14.57 -12.77 6.67
CA GLY A 129 -14.04 -14.13 6.76
C GLY A 129 -13.35 -14.42 8.10
N ARG A 130 -12.70 -15.57 8.17
CA ARG A 130 -11.96 -16.05 9.34
C ARG A 130 -10.57 -16.51 8.91
N ALA A 131 -9.65 -16.56 9.86
CA ALA A 131 -8.37 -17.20 9.61
C ALA A 131 -8.58 -18.67 9.21
N GLU A 132 -8.00 -19.07 8.09
CA GLU A 132 -8.08 -20.43 7.56
C GLU A 132 -6.69 -21.00 7.35
N ALA A 133 -6.56 -22.30 7.55
CA ALA A 133 -5.37 -23.04 7.18
C ALA A 133 -5.72 -24.23 6.29
N LEU A 134 -4.89 -24.42 5.27
CA LEU A 134 -5.00 -25.51 4.33
C LEU A 134 -3.68 -26.26 4.29
N THR A 135 -3.72 -27.59 4.27
CA THR A 135 -2.51 -28.39 4.08
C THR A 135 -2.72 -29.48 3.06
N GLY A 136 -1.63 -29.88 2.42
CA GLY A 136 -1.61 -30.96 1.44
C GLY A 136 -0.22 -31.56 1.35
N ARG A 137 -0.08 -32.61 0.55
CA ARG A 137 1.21 -33.21 0.23
C ARG A 137 1.27 -33.51 -1.26
N ASP A 138 2.39 -33.19 -1.89
CA ASP A 138 2.62 -33.51 -3.29
C ASP A 138 3.10 -34.96 -3.48
N GLY A 139 3.28 -35.39 -4.72
CA GLY A 139 3.79 -36.74 -5.05
C GLY A 139 5.24 -36.99 -4.64
N ALA A 140 6.02 -35.92 -4.35
CA ALA A 140 7.41 -36.01 -3.92
C ALA A 140 7.54 -36.04 -2.37
N GLY A 141 6.43 -35.92 -1.64
CA GLY A 141 6.40 -35.93 -0.18
C GLY A 141 6.59 -34.55 0.47
N VAL A 142 6.70 -33.47 -0.32
CA VAL A 142 6.73 -32.10 0.20
C VAL A 142 5.37 -31.77 0.78
N ARG A 143 5.35 -31.29 2.03
CA ARG A 143 4.13 -30.81 2.66
C ARG A 143 3.91 -29.36 2.27
N VAL A 144 2.73 -29.09 1.72
CA VAL A 144 2.27 -27.74 1.41
C VAL A 144 1.38 -27.26 2.54
N SER A 145 1.70 -26.09 3.10
CA SER A 145 0.86 -25.41 4.09
C SER A 145 0.52 -24.02 3.58
N VAL A 146 -0.75 -23.66 3.70
CA VAL A 146 -1.29 -22.34 3.38
C VAL A 146 -2.00 -21.80 4.60
N VAL A 147 -1.73 -20.55 4.95
CA VAL A 147 -2.44 -19.80 5.98
C VAL A 147 -3.03 -18.55 5.33
N VAL A 148 -4.33 -18.37 5.46
CA VAL A 148 -5.09 -17.22 4.96
C VAL A 148 -5.57 -16.44 6.18
N LEU A 149 -5.10 -15.20 6.34
CA LEU A 149 -5.46 -14.33 7.47
C LEU A 149 -6.24 -13.12 6.95
N PRO A 150 -7.49 -12.90 7.39
CA PRO A 150 -8.25 -11.70 7.06
C PRO A 150 -7.56 -10.43 7.60
N LEU A 151 -7.57 -9.36 6.81
CA LEU A 151 -6.99 -8.05 7.17
C LEU A 151 -8.08 -7.02 7.47
N TYR A 152 -8.82 -6.59 6.45
CA TYR A 152 -9.94 -5.65 6.50
C TYR A 152 -10.75 -5.81 5.21
N LEU A 153 -12.04 -5.46 5.22
CA LEU A 153 -12.93 -5.67 4.06
C LEU A 153 -12.78 -7.11 3.50
N ASP A 154 -12.69 -7.28 2.18
CA ASP A 154 -12.43 -8.58 1.52
C ASP A 154 -10.93 -8.88 1.37
N PHE A 155 -10.04 -8.12 1.99
CA PHE A 155 -8.60 -8.35 1.89
C PHE A 155 -8.11 -9.37 2.89
N VAL A 156 -7.22 -10.25 2.40
CA VAL A 156 -6.51 -11.26 3.18
C VAL A 156 -5.01 -11.17 2.88
N GLN A 157 -4.18 -11.59 3.83
CA GLN A 157 -2.81 -11.97 3.55
C GLN A 157 -2.73 -13.50 3.43
N VAL A 158 -1.88 -13.99 2.53
CA VAL A 158 -1.71 -15.42 2.29
C VAL A 158 -0.24 -15.80 2.41
N LEU A 159 0.07 -16.66 3.37
CA LEU A 159 1.34 -17.38 3.41
C LEU A 159 1.14 -18.77 2.83
N ALA A 160 1.85 -19.08 1.76
CA ALA A 160 1.95 -20.44 1.23
C ALA A 160 3.39 -20.92 1.31
N CYS A 161 3.62 -22.14 1.75
CA CYS A 161 4.95 -22.71 1.80
C CYS A 161 4.95 -24.21 1.52
N GLY A 162 6.06 -24.69 0.97
CA GLY A 162 6.39 -26.10 0.86
C GLY A 162 7.53 -26.41 1.80
N HIS A 163 7.41 -27.46 2.60
CA HIS A 163 8.45 -27.87 3.53
C HIS A 163 8.57 -29.39 3.63
N ASP A 164 9.77 -29.84 3.97
CA ASP A 164 10.10 -31.23 4.25
C ASP A 164 10.83 -31.36 5.61
N HIS A 165 11.43 -32.52 5.87
CA HIS A 165 12.18 -32.79 7.09
C HIS A 165 13.42 -31.89 7.30
N ARG A 166 13.90 -31.22 6.25
CA ARG A 166 15.05 -30.30 6.28
C ARG A 166 14.61 -28.83 6.41
N GLY A 167 13.30 -28.56 6.38
CA GLY A 167 12.71 -27.23 6.49
C GLY A 167 12.05 -26.75 5.20
N PHE A 168 11.98 -25.44 5.00
CA PHE A 168 11.34 -24.87 3.81
C PHE A 168 12.09 -25.17 2.51
N VAL A 169 11.32 -25.56 1.49
CA VAL A 169 11.71 -25.70 0.09
C VAL A 169 11.38 -24.43 -0.67
N TRP A 170 10.19 -23.87 -0.41
CA TRP A 170 9.76 -22.59 -0.97
C TRP A 170 8.81 -21.90 0.00
N VAL A 171 8.76 -20.57 -0.08
CA VAL A 171 7.84 -19.72 0.68
C VAL A 171 7.36 -18.62 -0.25
N ARG A 172 6.04 -18.38 -0.28
CA ARG A 172 5.40 -17.27 -0.96
C ARG A 172 4.50 -16.55 0.03
N HIS A 173 4.66 -15.24 0.12
CA HIS A 173 3.82 -14.38 0.95
C HIS A 173 3.16 -13.34 0.05
N GLU A 174 1.83 -13.36 0.02
CA GLU A 174 1.00 -12.34 -0.61
C GLU A 174 0.46 -11.43 0.50
N PRO A 175 1.01 -10.21 0.68
CA PRO A 175 0.69 -9.36 1.82
C PRO A 175 -0.73 -8.79 1.76
N VAL A 176 -1.30 -8.67 0.56
CA VAL A 176 -2.68 -8.26 0.33
C VAL A 176 -3.22 -8.96 -0.91
N LEU A 177 -4.33 -9.65 -0.75
CA LEU A 177 -5.04 -10.37 -1.80
C LEU A 177 -6.54 -10.29 -1.54
N LEU A 178 -7.36 -10.29 -2.59
CA LEU A 178 -8.80 -10.44 -2.42
C LEU A 178 -9.14 -11.87 -1.97
N LEU A 179 -10.05 -12.00 -1.00
CA LEU A 179 -10.55 -13.27 -0.48
C LEU A 179 -11.04 -14.19 -1.60
N THR A 180 -11.64 -13.62 -2.65
CA THR A 180 -12.12 -14.39 -3.81
C THR A 180 -11.01 -15.09 -4.58
N ARG A 181 -9.77 -14.57 -4.53
CA ARG A 181 -8.56 -15.11 -5.16
C ARG A 181 -7.71 -15.97 -4.21
N ALA A 182 -8.05 -16.02 -2.92
CA ALA A 182 -7.30 -16.82 -1.96
C ALA A 182 -7.47 -18.33 -2.24
N PRO A 183 -6.44 -19.16 -1.95
CA PRO A 183 -6.54 -20.60 -2.11
C PRO A 183 -7.69 -21.20 -1.29
N ARG A 184 -8.39 -22.18 -1.87
CA ARG A 184 -9.56 -22.83 -1.28
C ARG A 184 -9.31 -24.32 -1.07
N PRO A 185 -10.08 -24.96 -0.16
CA PRO A 185 -10.03 -26.41 -0.02
C PRO A 185 -10.39 -27.10 -1.34
N GLY A 186 -9.56 -28.07 -1.74
CA GLY A 186 -9.68 -28.80 -3.00
C GLY A 186 -8.81 -28.25 -4.12
N ASP A 187 -8.28 -27.03 -4.00
CA ASP A 187 -7.33 -26.48 -4.97
C ASP A 187 -6.04 -27.32 -5.02
N VAL A 188 -5.35 -27.25 -6.15
CA VAL A 188 -4.03 -27.87 -6.33
C VAL A 188 -2.98 -26.77 -6.32
N LEU A 189 -2.08 -26.81 -5.33
CA LEU A 189 -0.98 -25.87 -5.20
C LEU A 189 0.35 -26.62 -5.21
N GLN A 190 1.22 -26.29 -6.17
CA GLN A 190 2.52 -26.96 -6.35
C GLN A 190 2.38 -28.50 -6.40
N GLY A 191 1.34 -29.01 -7.08
CA GLY A 191 1.07 -30.44 -7.20
C GLY A 191 0.44 -31.11 -5.98
N ALA A 192 0.23 -30.40 -4.87
CA ALA A 192 -0.48 -30.88 -3.70
C ALA A 192 -1.94 -30.44 -3.72
N ARG A 193 -2.87 -31.38 -3.57
CA ARG A 193 -4.27 -31.05 -3.26
C ARG A 193 -4.35 -30.60 -1.81
N ILE A 194 -4.86 -29.39 -1.58
CA ILE A 194 -4.91 -28.79 -0.23
C ILE A 194 -6.29 -28.96 0.40
N GLU A 195 -6.34 -29.28 1.68
CA GLU A 195 -7.57 -29.52 2.44
C GLU A 195 -7.58 -28.70 3.73
N ARG A 196 -8.78 -28.40 4.24
CA ARG A 196 -8.92 -27.67 5.50
C ARG A 196 -8.20 -28.39 6.62
N THR A 197 -7.38 -27.64 7.35
CA THR A 197 -6.65 -28.13 8.52
C THR A 197 -6.91 -27.15 9.67
N PRO A 198 -7.05 -27.62 10.92
CA PRO A 198 -7.15 -26.71 12.05
C PRO A 198 -5.96 -25.74 12.08
N LEU A 199 -6.24 -24.44 12.27
CA LEU A 199 -5.22 -23.39 12.23
C LEU A 199 -4.05 -23.69 13.17
N LYS A 200 -4.34 -24.14 14.40
CA LYS A 200 -3.34 -24.55 15.38
C LYS A 200 -2.41 -25.64 14.83
N SER A 201 -2.95 -26.68 14.21
CA SER A 201 -2.15 -27.76 13.62
C SER A 201 -1.27 -27.27 12.47
N ALA A 202 -1.74 -26.32 11.68
CA ALA A 202 -0.92 -25.70 10.63
C ALA A 202 0.21 -24.84 11.22
N VAL A 203 -0.07 -24.07 12.27
CA VAL A 203 0.94 -23.29 13.01
C VAL A 203 2.00 -24.21 13.60
N ASP A 204 1.61 -25.32 14.24
CA ASP A 204 2.56 -26.30 14.81
C ASP A 204 3.47 -26.90 13.71
N LEU A 205 2.91 -27.20 12.54
CA LEU A 205 3.68 -27.68 11.38
C LEU A 205 4.67 -26.62 10.87
N LEU A 206 4.25 -25.35 10.79
CA LEU A 206 5.11 -24.24 10.38
C LEU A 206 6.23 -24.00 11.38
N ALA A 207 5.94 -24.04 12.69
CA ALA A 207 6.94 -23.91 13.75
C ALA A 207 7.98 -25.04 13.67
N ALA A 208 7.55 -26.28 13.43
CA ALA A 208 8.45 -27.41 13.22
C ALA A 208 9.32 -27.21 11.95
N ALA A 209 8.75 -26.70 10.86
CA ALA A 209 9.48 -26.40 9.63
C ALA A 209 10.51 -25.28 9.83
N VAL A 210 10.18 -24.22 10.58
CA VAL A 210 11.11 -23.14 10.99
C VAL A 210 12.28 -23.73 11.77
N LEU A 211 12.01 -24.57 12.77
CA LEU A 211 13.06 -25.21 13.56
C LEU A 211 13.96 -26.12 12.72
N ALA A 212 13.39 -26.93 11.84
CA ALA A 212 14.15 -27.79 10.92
C ALA A 212 15.03 -26.95 9.97
N HIS A 213 14.49 -25.86 9.43
CA HIS A 213 15.21 -24.95 8.54
C HIS A 213 16.40 -24.29 9.26
N ARG A 214 16.20 -23.76 10.46
CA ARG A 214 17.28 -23.17 11.29
C ARG A 214 18.35 -24.21 11.63
N ARG A 215 17.96 -25.44 11.99
CA ARG A 215 18.90 -26.54 12.27
C ARG A 215 19.74 -26.95 11.06
N SER A 216 19.24 -26.72 9.85
CA SER A 216 20.01 -26.94 8.61
C SER A 216 21.05 -25.84 8.33
N GLY A 217 21.23 -24.86 9.23
CA GLY A 217 22.20 -23.77 9.09
C GLY A 217 21.80 -22.69 8.07
N ARG A 218 20.55 -22.72 7.60
CA ARG A 218 20.03 -21.78 6.59
C ARG A 218 19.35 -20.59 7.25
N ALA A 219 19.53 -19.40 6.66
CA ALA A 219 18.79 -18.21 7.05
C ALA A 219 17.31 -18.34 6.66
N LEU A 220 16.40 -17.89 7.52
CA LEU A 220 14.97 -17.91 7.22
C LEU A 220 14.64 -16.99 6.04
N PRO A 221 13.79 -17.43 5.10
CA PRO A 221 13.24 -16.57 4.05
C PRO A 221 12.61 -15.30 4.62
N ASP A 222 12.87 -14.14 4.00
CA ASP A 222 12.35 -12.84 4.46
C ASP A 222 10.81 -12.82 4.55
N ALA A 223 10.14 -13.55 3.65
CA ALA A 223 8.69 -13.73 3.65
C ALA A 223 8.13 -14.34 4.95
N LEU A 224 8.95 -15.06 5.73
CA LEU A 224 8.55 -15.60 7.04
C LEU A 224 8.85 -14.66 8.19
N LYS A 225 9.68 -13.62 8.01
CA LYS A 225 9.99 -12.66 9.07
C LYS A 225 8.76 -11.87 9.49
N VAL A 226 7.83 -11.63 8.56
CA VAL A 226 6.54 -10.94 8.79
C VAL A 226 5.59 -11.75 9.69
N LEU A 227 5.73 -13.08 9.68
CA LEU A 227 4.93 -13.99 10.51
C LEU A 227 5.72 -14.59 11.67
N ALA A 228 6.97 -14.17 11.85
CA ALA A 228 7.81 -14.66 12.95
C ALA A 228 7.19 -14.31 14.31
N ASP A 229 6.60 -13.11 14.43
CA ASP A 229 5.90 -12.67 15.64
C ASP A 229 4.64 -13.51 15.93
N LEU A 230 3.97 -14.02 14.88
CA LEU A 230 2.79 -14.89 15.01
C LEU A 230 3.16 -16.36 15.31
N LEU A 231 4.42 -16.72 15.10
CA LEU A 231 4.95 -18.08 15.26
C LEU A 231 5.92 -18.18 16.45
N ASP A 232 6.15 -17.08 17.18
CA ASP A 232 6.95 -17.08 18.40
C ASP A 232 6.12 -17.67 19.56
N PRO A 233 6.60 -18.73 20.26
CA PRO A 233 5.83 -19.39 21.32
C PRO A 233 5.46 -18.51 22.52
N SER A 234 6.01 -17.29 22.62
CA SER A 234 5.75 -16.34 23.70
C SER A 234 4.35 -15.71 23.66
N GLU A 235 3.65 -15.74 22.52
CA GLU A 235 2.28 -15.19 22.36
C GLU A 235 1.19 -16.28 22.45
N LEU A 236 1.55 -17.52 22.78
CA LEU A 236 0.63 -18.66 22.96
C LEU A 236 0.49 -19.11 24.44
N GLN A 237 0.87 -18.26 25.39
CA GLN A 237 0.71 -18.50 26.83
C GLN A 237 -0.51 -17.79 27.41
#